data_AF-A0A935RC05-F1
#
_entry.id   AF-A0A935RC05-F1
#
_cell.length_a   1.000
_cell.length_b   1.000
_cell.length_c   1.000
_cell.angle_alpha   90.00
_cell.angle_beta   90.00
_cell.angle_gamma   90.00
#
_symmetry.space_group_name_H-M   'P 1'
#
loop_
_entity.id
_entity.type
_entity.pdbx_description
1 polymer ?
#
loop_
_entity_poly.entity_id
_entity_poly.type
_entity_poly.pdbx_seq_one_letter_code
_entity_poly.pdbx_strand_id
1 'polypeptide(L)' 'MATNLVVRNVDEDVALALKQLAAAHGRSAEAEHREILRNVLQRPKRRSVAEILSSMPNVGEDSDFNCRNG' A
#
# COMPACT_ATOMS: atom_id res chain seq x y z
N MET A 1 -14.90 17.24 -10.14
CA MET A 1 -16.19 16.52 -10.02
C MET A 1 -16.08 15.58 -8.82
N ALA A 2 -16.89 15.75 -7.78
CA ALA A 2 -16.87 14.85 -6.63
C ALA A 2 -17.63 13.56 -6.99
N THR A 3 -16.94 12.43 -6.98
CA THR A 3 -17.56 11.11 -7.18
C THR A 3 -17.91 10.52 -5.82
N ASN A 4 -19.20 10.39 -5.53
CA ASN A 4 -19.68 9.73 -4.31
C ASN A 4 -19.80 8.23 -4.56
N LEU A 5 -19.21 7.44 -3.66
CA LEU A 5 -19.19 5.98 -3.73
C LEU A 5 -19.94 5.44 -2.52
N VAL A 6 -21.07 4.77 -2.76
CA VAL A 6 -21.89 4.18 -1.70
C VAL A 6 -21.74 2.68 -1.77
N VAL A 7 -21.12 2.09 -0.76
CA VAL A 7 -20.99 0.63 -0.64
C VAL A 7 -22.19 0.11 0.15
N ARG A 8 -22.94 -0.80 -0.45
CA ARG A 8 -24.07 -1.50 0.19
C ARG A 8 -23.69 -2.96 0.41
N ASN A 9 -24.30 -3.59 1.41
CA ASN A 9 -24.07 -5.00 1.76
C ASN A 9 -22.64 -5.29 2.24
N VAL A 10 -22.14 -4.48 3.19
CA VAL A 10 -20.87 -4.74 3.87
C VAL A 10 -21.11 -5.67 5.03
N ASP A 11 -20.24 -6.66 5.18
CA ASP A 11 -20.26 -7.59 6.30
C ASP A 11 -20.16 -6.84 7.64
N GLU A 12 -20.98 -7.22 8.62
CA GLU A 12 -21.10 -6.48 9.89
C GLU A 12 -19.78 -6.44 10.65
N ASP A 13 -18.99 -7.50 10.55
CA ASP A 13 -17.66 -7.61 11.17
C ASP A 13 -16.68 -6.58 10.57
N VAL A 14 -16.73 -6.42 9.24
CA VAL A 14 -15.92 -5.43 8.51
C VAL A 14 -16.36 -4.01 8.86
N ALA A 15 -17.66 -3.76 8.99
CA ALA A 15 -18.18 -2.46 9.39
C ALA A 15 -17.77 -2.09 10.83
N LEU A 16 -17.77 -3.06 11.74
CA LEU A 16 -17.30 -2.90 13.12
C LEU A 16 -15.80 -2.60 13.18
N ALA A 17 -14.98 -3.40 12.50
CA ALA A 17 -13.53 -3.18 12.43
C ALA A 17 -13.19 -1.80 11.84
N LEU A 18 -13.91 -1.37 10.81
CA LEU A 18 -13.72 -0.06 10.19
C LEU A 18 -14.12 1.09 11.13
N LYS A 19 -15.18 0.91 11.93
CA LYS A 19 -15.60 1.88 12.96
C LYS A 19 -14.57 1.99 14.09
N GLN A 20 -13.98 0.88 14.52
CA GLN A 20 -12.91 0.86 15.52
C GLN A 20 -11.65 1.56 15.00
N LEU A 21 -11.25 1.28 13.76
CA LEU A 21 -10.12 1.94 13.10
C LEU A 21 -10.34 3.44 12.98
N ALA A 22 -11.53 3.85 12.54
CA ALA A 22 -11.90 5.26 12.42
C ALA A 22 -11.86 5.98 13.79
N ALA A 23 -12.34 5.33 14.85
CA ALA A 23 -12.26 5.85 16.21
C ALA A 23 -10.81 5.98 16.70
N ALA A 24 -9.95 5.00 16.39
CA ALA A 24 -8.53 5.03 16.76
C ALA A 24 -7.75 6.14 16.04
N HIS A 25 -8.09 6.43 14.79
CA HIS A 25 -7.47 7.49 13.99
C HIS A 25 -8.12 8.87 14.17
N GLY A 26 -9.21 8.96 14.95
CA GLY A 26 -9.94 10.22 15.19
C GLY A 26 -10.66 10.76 13.94
N ARG A 27 -11.05 9.88 13.01
CA ARG A 27 -11.70 10.22 11.74
C ARG A 27 -13.11 9.66 11.66
N SER A 28 -13.96 10.27 10.84
CA SER A 28 -15.24 9.66 10.49
C SER A 28 -15.02 8.37 9.69
N ALA A 29 -15.93 7.39 9.83
CA ALA A 29 -15.85 6.11 9.11
C ALA A 29 -15.67 6.29 7.60
N GLU A 30 -16.35 7.27 6.98
CA GLU A 30 -16.18 7.60 5.56
C GLU A 30 -14.79 8.12 5.19
N ALA A 31 -14.17 8.91 6.08
CA ALA A 31 -12.84 9.46 5.85
C ALA A 31 -11.77 8.35 5.93
N GLU A 32 -11.90 7.43 6.89
CA GLU A 32 -11.02 6.28 6.99
C GLU A 32 -11.20 5.32 5.81
N HIS A 33 -12.45 5.10 5.39
CA HIS A 33 -12.76 4.29 4.22
C HIS A 33 -12.09 4.86 2.95
N ARG A 34 -12.11 6.19 2.80
CA ARG A 34 -11.48 6.89 1.68
C ARG A 34 -9.96 6.77 1.71
N GLU A 35 -9.35 6.85 2.89
CA GLU A 35 -7.91 6.69 3.08
C GLU A 35 -7.46 5.26 2.79
N ILE A 36 -8.20 4.25 3.24
CA ILE A 36 -7.93 2.84 2.94
C ILE A 36 -8.03 2.60 1.42
N LEU A 37 -9.11 3.06 0.79
CA LEU A 37 -9.28 2.95 -0.66
C LEU A 37 -8.16 3.65 -1.42
N ARG A 38 -7.76 4.87 -1.00
CA ARG A 38 -6.59 5.54 -1.58
C ARG A 38 -5.33 4.74 -1.38
N ASN A 39 -5.06 4.25 -0.19
CA ASN A 39 -3.82 3.51 0.09
C ASN A 39 -3.75 2.21 -0.72
N VAL A 40 -4.87 1.51 -0.91
CA VAL A 40 -4.94 0.28 -1.71
C VAL A 40 -4.85 0.59 -3.21
N LEU A 41 -5.60 1.58 -3.71
CA LEU A 41 -5.71 1.87 -5.15
C LEU A 41 -4.58 2.76 -5.69
N GLN A 42 -4.02 3.66 -4.86
CA GLN A 42 -2.92 4.55 -5.23
C GLN A 42 -1.55 3.96 -4.87
N ARG A 43 -1.50 2.78 -4.24
CA ARG A 43 -0.23 2.09 -4.07
C ARG A 43 0.38 1.89 -5.45
N PRO A 44 1.57 2.45 -5.74
CA PRO A 44 2.25 2.15 -6.99
C PRO A 44 2.38 0.63 -7.07
N LYS A 45 2.00 0.08 -8.23
CA LYS A 45 2.05 -1.36 -8.50
C LYS A 45 3.39 -1.87 -7.95
N ARG A 46 3.33 -2.78 -6.95
CA ARG A 46 4.54 -3.30 -6.31
C ARG A 46 5.41 -3.87 -7.44
N ARG A 47 6.49 -3.15 -7.79
CA ARG A 47 7.48 -3.66 -8.74
C ARG A 47 8.14 -4.84 -8.04
N SER A 48 8.11 -5.99 -8.69
CA SER A 48 8.80 -7.16 -8.15
C SER A 48 10.28 -6.84 -8.01
N VAL A 49 10.95 -7.43 -7.02
CA VAL A 49 12.41 -7.29 -6.86
C VAL A 49 13.15 -7.55 -8.17
N ALA A 50 12.67 -8.51 -8.98
CA ALA A 50 13.19 -8.80 -10.30
C ALA A 50 13.05 -7.65 -11.32
N GLU A 51 11.94 -6.91 -11.30
CA GLU A 51 11.73 -5.74 -12.18
C GLU A 51 12.64 -4.57 -11.79
N ILE A 52 12.87 -4.39 -10.49
CA ILE A 52 13.78 -3.37 -9.97
C ILE A 52 15.22 -3.72 -10.34
N LEU A 53 15.64 -4.97 -10.14
CA LEU A 53 16.97 -5.45 -10.52
C LEU A 53 17.21 -5.36 -12.03
N SER A 54 16.21 -5.68 -12.85
CA SER A 54 16.32 -5.58 -14.32
C SER A 54 16.38 -4.14 -14.84
N SER A 55 15.83 -3.20 -14.08
CA SER A 55 15.89 -1.76 -14.40
C SER A 55 17.15 -1.07 -13.86
N MET A 56 17.96 -1.79 -13.06
CA MET A 56 19.18 -1.24 -12.47
C MET A 56 20.25 -1.17 -13.56
N PRO A 57 20.91 0.00 -13.76
CA PRO A 57 22.02 0.08 -14.69
C PRO A 57 23.14 -0.86 -14.21
N ASN A 58 23.83 -1.51 -15.15
CA ASN A 58 24.97 -2.37 -14.82
C ASN A 58 26.15 -1.49 -14.37
N VAL A 59 26.16 -1.10 -13.10
CA VAL A 59 27.19 -0.30 -12.46
C VAL A 59 27.70 -1.07 -11.23
N GLY A 60 28.97 -1.47 -11.28
CA GLY A 60 29.63 -2.29 -10.26
C GLY A 60 30.43 -3.42 -10.90
N GLU A 61 31.57 -3.75 -10.31
CA GLU A 61 32.28 -4.99 -10.64
C GLU A 61 31.83 -6.09 -9.69
N ASP A 62 31.85 -7.35 -10.14
CA ASP A 62 31.46 -8.51 -9.31
C ASP A 62 32.25 -8.58 -7.99
N SER A 63 33.48 -8.04 -8.00
CA SER A 63 34.35 -7.83 -6.85
C SER A 63 33.71 -7.03 -5.70
N ASP A 64 32.77 -6.12 -5.99
CA ASP A 64 32.04 -5.32 -4.99
C ASP A 64 31.14 -6.18 -4.08
N PHE A 65 30.74 -7.37 -4.55
CA PHE A 65 29.89 -8.31 -3.80
C PHE A 65 30.70 -9.43 -3.11
N ASN A 66 32.02 -9.43 -3.26
CA ASN A 66 32.87 -10.49 -2.77
C ASN A 66 33.15 -10.34 -1.27
N CYS A 67 32.20 -10.80 -0.44
CA CYS A 67 32.25 -10.74 1.03
C CYS A 67 33.38 -11.57 1.68
N ARG A 68 34.21 -12.24 0.89
CA ARG A 68 35.36 -13.05 1.35
C ARG A 68 36.67 -12.27 1.46
N ASN A 69 36.71 -10.98 1.10
CA ASN A 69 37.92 -10.16 1.20
C ASN A 69 37.85 -9.07 2.28
N GLY A 70 37.30 -9.40 3.45
CA GLY A 70 37.32 -8.56 4.66
C GLY A 70 37.28 -9.41 5.91
#